data_AF-A0A1M2V8R2-F1
#
_entry.id   AF-A0A1M2V8R2-F1
#
_cell.length_a   1.000
_cell.length_b   1.000
_cell.length_c   1.000
_cell.angle_alpha   90.00
_cell.angle_beta   90.00
_cell.angle_gamma   90.00
#
_symmetry.space_group_name_H-M   'P 1'
#
loop_
_entity.id
_entity.type
_entity.pdbx_description
1 polymer ?
#
loop_
_entity_poly.entity_id
_entity_poly.type
_entity_poly.pdbx_seq_one_letter_code
_entity_poly.pdbx_strand_id
1 'polypeptide(L)' 'MSQHVPLQHSHHHTSFTQVAKPMWPFVAASALTFFLVGKAQDMGVKSEGFRNDPRNPYAAQIAKQSHH' A
#
# COMPACT_ATOMS: atom_id res chain seq x y z
N MET A 1 -46.15 33.74 -27.14
CA MET A 1 -44.97 33.91 -26.26
C MET A 1 -44.69 32.58 -25.57
N SER A 2 -43.90 31.71 -26.20
CA SER A 2 -43.43 30.46 -25.56
C SER A 2 -42.05 30.73 -24.98
N GLN A 3 -41.97 30.80 -23.65
CA GLN A 3 -40.70 30.93 -22.97
C GLN A 3 -39.97 29.59 -23.01
N HIS A 4 -38.85 29.55 -23.71
CA HIS A 4 -37.96 28.39 -23.72
C HIS A 4 -37.21 28.38 -22.38
N VAL A 5 -37.56 27.43 -21.51
CA VAL A 5 -36.81 27.15 -20.28
C VAL A 5 -35.54 26.37 -20.67
N PRO A 6 -34.33 26.87 -20.39
CA PRO A 6 -33.12 26.12 -20.67
C PRO A 6 -32.93 25.02 -19.62
N LEU A 7 -32.85 23.76 -20.07
CA LEU A 7 -32.50 22.61 -19.24
C LEU A 7 -31.05 22.76 -18.79
N GLN A 8 -30.88 23.11 -17.51
CA GLN A 8 -29.58 23.28 -16.87
C GLN A 8 -28.84 21.93 -16.85
N HIS A 9 -27.86 21.78 -17.75
CA HIS A 9 -27.02 20.59 -17.84
C HIS A 9 -26.02 20.58 -16.69
N SER A 10 -26.24 19.72 -15.70
CA SER A 10 -25.32 19.46 -14.59
C SER A 10 -24.02 18.85 -15.10
N HIS A 11 -22.96 19.65 -15.21
CA HIS A 11 -21.62 19.16 -15.51
C HIS A 11 -21.04 18.40 -14.31
N HIS A 12 -21.29 17.09 -14.21
CA HIS A 12 -20.61 16.21 -13.27
C HIS A 12 -19.17 15.94 -13.73
N HIS A 13 -18.32 16.96 -13.70
CA HIS A 13 -16.89 16.77 -13.94
C HIS A 13 -16.24 16.17 -12.68
N THR A 14 -16.06 14.86 -12.72
CA THR A 14 -14.96 14.12 -12.08
C THR A 14 -14.85 14.18 -10.55
N SER A 15 -15.77 13.50 -9.85
CA SER A 15 -15.66 13.23 -8.41
C SER A 15 -14.38 12.44 -8.04
N PHE A 16 -13.90 11.57 -8.93
CA PHE A 16 -12.70 10.77 -8.69
C PHE A 16 -11.41 11.60 -8.70
N THR A 17 -11.29 12.60 -9.58
CA THR A 17 -10.06 13.39 -9.70
C THR A 17 -9.88 14.33 -8.51
N GLN A 18 -10.97 14.82 -7.91
CA GLN A 18 -10.96 15.67 -6.71
C GLN A 18 -10.43 14.94 -5.48
N VAL A 19 -10.59 13.61 -5.42
CA VAL A 19 -10.12 12.79 -4.28
C VAL A 19 -8.76 12.17 -4.58
N ALA A 20 -8.56 11.55 -5.75
CA ALA A 20 -7.31 10.84 -6.04
C ALA A 20 -6.10 11.80 -6.19
N LYS A 21 -6.29 12.99 -6.76
CA LYS A 21 -5.22 13.96 -7.04
C LYS A 21 -4.58 14.56 -5.79
N PRO A 22 -5.27 14.88 -4.68
CA PRO A 22 -4.60 15.28 -3.44
C PRO A 22 -4.08 14.08 -2.62
N MET A 23 -4.57 12.86 -2.85
CA MET A 23 -4.22 11.69 -2.03
C MET A 23 -2.91 11.00 -2.43
N TRP A 24 -2.38 11.23 -3.63
CA TRP A 24 -1.18 10.53 -4.11
C TRP A 24 0.06 10.64 -3.19
N PRO A 25 0.34 11.76 -2.46
CA PRO A 25 1.50 11.82 -1.58
C PRO A 25 1.38 10.84 -0.41
N PHE A 26 0.16 10.63 0.11
CA PHE A 26 -0.09 9.70 1.21
C PHE A 26 0.02 8.25 0.75
N VAL A 27 -0.46 7.95 -0.47
CA VAL A 27 -0.27 6.62 -1.07
C VAL A 27 1.22 6.35 -1.30
N ALA A 28 1.96 7.32 -1.84
CA ALA A 28 3.40 7.20 -2.07
C ALA A 28 4.18 6.99 -0.76
N ALA A 29 3.87 7.80 0.27
CA ALA A 29 4.47 7.66 1.58
C ALA A 29 4.15 6.28 2.20
N SER A 30 2.89 5.84 2.12
CA SER A 30 2.48 4.53 2.60
C SER A 30 3.25 3.41 1.90
N ALA A 31 3.33 3.45 0.58
CA ALA A 31 4.06 2.45 -0.20
C ALA A 31 5.55 2.39 0.21
N LEU A 32 6.19 3.54 0.42
CA LEU A 32 7.56 3.61 0.92
C LEU A 32 7.68 3.01 2.32
N THR A 33 6.77 3.34 3.24
CA THR A 33 6.76 2.78 4.60
C THR A 33 6.58 1.27 4.59
N PHE A 34 5.62 0.74 3.82
CA PHE A 34 5.42 -0.71 3.70
C PHE A 34 6.66 -1.42 3.14
N PHE A 35 7.33 -0.82 2.16
CA PHE A 35 8.57 -1.37 1.63
C PHE A 35 9.67 -1.43 2.71
N LEU A 36 9.89 -0.34 3.43
CA LEU A 36 10.92 -0.26 4.46
C LEU A 36 10.64 -1.21 5.64
N VAL A 37 9.40 -1.20 6.15
CA VAL A 37 8.98 -2.09 7.24
C VAL A 37 9.08 -3.55 6.81
N GLY A 38 8.68 -3.87 5.57
CA GLY A 38 8.82 -5.23 5.03
C GLY A 38 10.28 -5.70 5.05
N LYS A 39 11.23 -4.87 4.62
CA LYS A 39 12.66 -5.22 4.68
C LYS A 39 13.20 -5.32 6.10
N ALA A 40 12.76 -4.44 7.00
CA ALA A 40 13.14 -4.54 8.40
C ALA A 40 12.61 -5.84 9.04
N GLN A 41 11.37 -6.23 8.73
CA GLN A 41 10.78 -7.50 9.18
C GLN A 41 11.53 -8.71 8.62
N ASP A 42 11.86 -8.71 7.32
CA ASP A 42 12.65 -9.77 6.68
C ASP A 42 14.01 -9.96 7.36
N MET A 43 14.68 -8.87 7.73
CA MET A 43 15.93 -8.92 8.50
C MET A 43 15.69 -9.42 9.93
N GLY A 44 14.63 -8.96 10.58
CA GLY A 44 14.28 -9.34 11.95
C GLY A 44 14.02 -10.83 12.11
N VAL A 45 13.19 -11.41 11.24
CA VAL A 45 12.91 -12.87 11.26
C VAL A 45 14.14 -13.71 10.91
N LYS A 46 15.14 -13.09 10.27
CA LYS A 46 16.46 -13.68 9.99
C LYS A 46 17.52 -13.26 11.01
N SER A 47 17.22 -12.58 12.11
CA SER A 47 18.26 -12.26 13.09
C SER A 47 18.56 -13.45 14.01
N GLU A 48 19.77 -13.53 14.58
CA GLU A 48 20.20 -14.67 15.41
C GLU A 48 19.21 -15.01 16.54
N GLY A 49 18.60 -13.99 17.16
CA GLY A 49 17.62 -14.18 18.23
C GLY A 49 16.28 -14.79 17.80
N PHE A 50 15.92 -14.70 16.52
CA PHE A 50 14.58 -15.11 16.03
C PHE A 50 14.60 -16.14 14.90
N ARG A 51 15.77 -16.46 14.33
CA ARG A 51 15.92 -17.43 13.23
C ARG A 51 15.40 -18.83 13.56
N ASN A 52 15.57 -19.25 14.81
CA ASN A 52 15.19 -20.57 15.30
C ASN A 52 14.00 -20.53 16.27
N ASP A 53 13.33 -19.39 16.40
CA ASP A 53 12.14 -19.28 17.26
C ASP A 53 11.02 -20.15 16.67
N PRO A 54 10.39 -21.07 17.45
CA PRO A 54 9.30 -21.92 16.96
C PRO A 54 8.06 -21.13 16.49
N ARG A 55 7.92 -19.85 16.88
CA ARG A 55 6.85 -18.95 16.43
C ARG A 55 7.16 -18.28 15.11
N ASN A 56 8.41 -18.33 14.63
CA ASN A 56 8.79 -17.74 13.36
C ASN A 56 8.26 -18.62 12.20
N PRO A 57 7.25 -18.16 11.45
CA PRO A 57 6.63 -18.96 10.38
C PRO A 57 7.59 -19.21 9.20
N TYR A 58 8.73 -18.52 9.16
CA TYR A 58 9.74 -18.64 8.10
C TYR A 58 10.94 -19.51 8.48
N ALA A 59 11.03 -20.03 9.72
CA ALA A 59 12.21 -20.77 10.21
C ALA A 59 12.66 -21.89 9.26
N ALA A 60 11.72 -22.72 8.78
CA ALA A 60 12.02 -23.82 7.86
C ALA A 60 12.51 -23.34 6.48
N GLN A 61 12.04 -22.19 5.99
CA GLN A 61 12.48 -21.60 4.73
C GLN A 61 13.87 -20.97 4.89
N ILE A 62 14.11 -20.28 6.00
CA ILE A 62 15.39 -19.65 6.33
C ILE A 62 16.47 -20.73 6.46
N ALA A 63 16.20 -21.83 7.15
CA ALA A 63 17.13 -22.95 7.31
C ALA A 63 17.55 -23.56 5.96
N LYS A 64 16.60 -23.73 5.02
CA LYS A 64 16.88 -24.20 3.66
C LYS A 64 17.75 -23.21 2.87
N GLN A 65 17.45 -21.91 2.97
CA GLN A 65 18.21 -20.85 2.28
C GLN A 65 19.63 -20.69 2.82
N SER A 66 19.87 -20.96 4.11
CA SER A 66 21.21 -20.89 4.71
C SER A 66 22.10 -22.11 4.45
N HIS A 67 21.53 -23.19 3.93
CA HIS A 67 22.25 -24.44 3.64
C HIS A 67 22.73 -24.56 2.17
N HIS A 68 22.58 -23.47 1.39
CA HIS A 68 23.09 -23.31 0.02
C HIS A 68 24.31 -22.40 0.04
#